data_AF-A0A821GV46-F1
#
_entry.id   AF-A0A821GV46-F1
#
_cell.length_a   1.000
_cell.length_b   1.000
_cell.length_c   1.000
_cell.angle_alpha   90.00
_cell.angle_beta   90.00
_cell.angle_gamma   90.00
#
_symmetry.space_group_name_H-M   'P 1'
#
loop_
_entity.id
_entity.type
_entity.pdbx_description
1 polymer ?
#
loop_
_entity_poly.entity_id
_entity_poly.type
_entity_poly.pdbx_seq_one_letter_code
_entity_poly.pdbx_strand_id
1 'polypeptide(L)'
;NSMNITSLALRQRLYVAYKHTKWNFFGIFLTFACTLSLFPAYMSKIQPAYPSINYPHTTWTDRLYAQVLTFLLFNVGDTLGRMISSKIQIPSLLRARFLFFLCLLRFLFIPLFGLCHFPNTNGFPYVFKNDFIYALIVLLFSMSHGYCNSINMMYAPRRVHAQLSSTVGALMLMVCSIIYIINHNSYTIYEIFIR
;
A
#
# COMPACT_ATOMS: atom_id res chain seq x y z
N ASN A 1 38.81 20.29 -15.11
CA ASN A 1 37.68 21.13 -15.58
C ASN A 1 36.57 20.36 -16.27
N SER A 2 36.82 19.45 -17.22
CA SER A 2 35.76 18.65 -17.88
C SER A 2 34.91 17.80 -16.91
N MET A 3 35.55 17.21 -15.89
CA MET A 3 34.89 16.36 -14.89
C MET A 3 33.91 17.12 -13.95
N ASN A 4 34.14 18.41 -13.72
CA ASN A 4 33.23 19.25 -12.92
C ASN A 4 32.02 19.72 -13.74
N ILE A 5 32.19 19.88 -15.06
CA ILE A 5 31.11 20.29 -15.96
C ILE A 5 30.13 19.14 -16.17
N THR A 6 30.62 17.90 -16.32
CA THR A 6 29.77 16.71 -16.45
C THR A 6 29.00 16.41 -15.16
N SER A 7 29.63 16.58 -13.99
CA SER A 7 28.95 16.39 -12.70
C SER A 7 27.88 17.44 -12.42
N LEU A 8 28.09 18.70 -12.81
CA LEU A 8 27.09 19.77 -12.69
C LEU A 8 25.90 19.53 -13.64
N ALA A 9 26.17 19.16 -14.89
CA ALA A 9 25.13 18.83 -15.87
C ALA A 9 24.28 17.62 -15.42
N LEU A 10 24.91 16.61 -14.81
CA LEU A 10 24.21 15.47 -14.23
C LEU A 10 23.29 15.90 -13.08
N ARG A 11 23.77 16.74 -12.15
CA ARG A 11 22.97 17.27 -11.03
C ARG A 11 21.73 18.02 -11.52
N GLN A 12 21.87 18.86 -12.55
CA GLN A 12 20.73 19.55 -13.15
C GLN A 12 19.72 18.59 -13.77
N ARG A 13 20.18 17.58 -14.51
CA ARG A 13 19.31 16.55 -15.10
C ARG A 13 18.53 15.77 -14.05
N LEU A 14 19.18 15.38 -12.96
CA LEU A 14 18.55 14.70 -11.83
C LEU A 14 17.55 15.60 -11.11
N TYR A 15 17.88 16.89 -10.92
CA TYR A 15 16.97 17.84 -10.29
C TYR A 15 15.70 18.06 -11.12
N VAL A 16 15.83 18.18 -12.44
CA VAL A 16 14.67 18.27 -13.35
C VAL A 16 13.84 16.99 -13.28
N ALA A 17 14.47 15.82 -13.34
CA ALA A 17 13.78 14.54 -13.19
C ALA A 17 13.00 14.44 -11.87
N TYR A 18 13.62 14.84 -10.76
CA TYR A 18 12.95 14.92 -9.45
C TYR A 18 11.74 15.86 -9.49
N LYS A 19 11.88 17.07 -10.05
CA LYS A 19 10.78 18.05 -10.12
C LYS A 19 9.56 17.51 -10.85
N HIS A 20 9.75 16.71 -11.91
CA HIS A 20 8.67 16.10 -12.68
C HIS A 20 8.08 14.84 -12.05
N THR A 21 8.86 14.12 -11.24
CA THR A 21 8.47 12.80 -10.70
C THR A 21 8.07 12.83 -9.24
N LYS A 22 8.37 13.90 -8.49
CA LYS A 22 8.17 14.02 -7.03
C LYS A 22 6.81 13.54 -6.54
N TRP A 23 5.72 13.91 -7.23
CA TRP A 23 4.36 13.51 -6.84
C TRP A 23 4.14 12.00 -6.92
N ASN A 24 4.77 11.33 -7.88
CA ASN A 24 4.67 9.87 -8.02
C ASN A 24 5.49 9.16 -6.93
N PHE A 25 6.67 9.69 -6.58
CA PHE A 25 7.47 9.19 -5.47
C PHE A 25 6.71 9.31 -4.13
N PHE A 26 6.13 10.48 -3.86
CA PHE A 26 5.29 10.67 -2.67
C PHE A 26 4.03 9.80 -2.70
N GLY A 27 3.39 9.64 -3.86
CA GLY A 27 2.22 8.78 -4.02
C GLY A 27 2.50 7.32 -3.69
N ILE A 28 3.63 6.78 -4.17
CA ILE A 28 4.10 5.43 -3.81
C ILE A 28 4.41 5.34 -2.33
N PHE A 29 5.15 6.31 -1.79
CA PHE A 29 5.49 6.32 -0.37
C PHE A 29 4.25 6.23 0.50
N LEU A 30 3.24 7.07 0.24
CA LEU A 30 1.97 7.07 0.96
C LEU A 30 1.18 5.77 0.78
N THR A 31 1.16 5.23 -0.44
CA THR A 31 0.47 3.98 -0.76
C THR A 31 1.05 2.80 0.01
N PHE A 32 2.38 2.67 0.03
CA PHE A 32 3.07 1.63 0.79
C PHE A 32 2.99 1.87 2.30
N ALA A 33 3.16 3.10 2.77
CA ALA A 33 3.06 3.43 4.20
C ALA A 33 1.68 3.06 4.77
N CYS A 34 0.60 3.45 4.09
CA CYS A 34 -0.76 3.07 4.48
C CYS A 34 -0.96 1.56 4.41
N THR A 35 -0.45 0.89 3.38
CA THR A 35 -0.64 -0.55 3.20
C THR A 35 0.08 -1.38 4.25
N LEU A 36 1.36 -1.08 4.48
CA LEU A 36 2.16 -1.78 5.47
C LEU A 36 1.72 -1.47 6.89
N SER A 37 1.14 -0.29 7.14
CA SER A 37 0.55 0.05 8.45
C SER A 37 -0.56 -0.92 8.88
N LEU A 38 -1.28 -1.50 7.91
CA LEU A 38 -2.44 -2.36 8.12
C LEU A 38 -2.13 -3.83 7.81
N PHE A 39 -1.59 -4.12 6.62
CA PHE A 39 -1.32 -5.47 6.14
C PHE A 39 0.18 -5.82 6.26
N PRO A 40 0.53 -7.01 6.81
CA PRO A 40 -0.36 -8.02 7.37
C PRO A 40 -0.64 -7.86 8.88
N ALA A 41 0.18 -7.10 9.61
CA ALA A 41 0.26 -7.16 11.07
C ALA A 41 -1.04 -6.79 11.82
N TYR A 42 -1.77 -5.79 11.33
CA TYR A 42 -3.04 -5.36 11.94
C TYR A 42 -4.20 -6.25 11.45
N MET A 43 -4.29 -6.46 10.14
CA MET A 43 -5.40 -7.19 9.52
C MET A 43 -5.40 -8.69 9.87
N SER A 44 -4.24 -9.29 10.18
CA SER A 44 -4.18 -10.70 10.61
C SER A 44 -4.80 -10.95 11.99
N LYS A 45 -4.97 -9.90 12.80
CA LYS A 45 -5.56 -9.97 14.15
C LYS A 45 -7.09 -9.79 14.14
N ILE A 46 -7.68 -9.47 12.99
CA ILE A 46 -9.14 -9.32 12.83
C ILE A 46 -9.81 -10.67 12.96
N GLN A 47 -10.82 -10.75 13.82
CA GLN A 47 -11.59 -11.95 14.06
C GLN A 47 -12.94 -11.91 13.32
N PRO A 48 -13.59 -13.07 13.10
CA PRO A 48 -14.93 -13.12 12.54
C PRO A 48 -15.93 -12.32 13.38
N ALA A 49 -16.82 -11.60 12.71
CA ALA A 49 -17.81 -10.72 13.33
C ALA A 49 -18.91 -11.47 14.10
N TYR A 50 -19.04 -12.78 13.88
CA TYR A 50 -19.91 -13.67 14.65
C TYR A 50 -19.07 -14.51 15.63
N PRO A 51 -18.72 -13.99 16.82
CA PRO A 51 -18.21 -14.81 17.91
C PRO A 51 -19.40 -15.58 18.46
N SER A 52 -19.81 -16.64 17.78
CA SER A 52 -20.87 -17.47 18.31
C SER A 52 -20.27 -18.31 19.44
N ILE A 53 -20.79 -18.05 20.64
CA ILE A 53 -20.74 -18.89 21.84
C ILE A 53 -21.10 -20.37 21.51
N ASN A 54 -21.61 -20.66 20.30
CA ASN A 54 -22.06 -21.96 19.82
C ASN A 54 -21.23 -22.53 18.65
N TYR A 55 -20.14 -21.90 18.19
CA TYR A 55 -19.23 -22.50 17.21
C TYR A 55 -17.90 -22.80 17.90
N PRO A 56 -17.50 -24.09 17.99
CA PRO A 56 -16.21 -24.45 18.56
C PRO A 56 -15.08 -23.79 17.77
N HIS A 57 -13.92 -23.64 18.41
CA HIS A 57 -12.63 -23.39 17.75
C HIS A 57 -12.45 -24.36 16.57
N THR A 58 -12.85 -23.94 15.37
CA THR A 58 -12.71 -24.72 14.15
C THR A 58 -11.46 -24.27 13.42
N THR A 59 -10.87 -25.17 12.63
CA THR A 59 -9.77 -24.84 11.72
C THR A 59 -10.10 -23.64 10.83
N TRP A 60 -11.38 -23.43 10.51
CA TRP A 60 -11.86 -22.26 9.77
C TRP A 60 -11.63 -20.95 10.53
N THR A 61 -12.16 -20.84 11.74
CA THR A 61 -12.10 -19.61 12.54
C THR A 61 -10.67 -19.27 12.97
N ASP A 62 -9.88 -20.26 13.40
CA ASP A 62 -8.58 -20.00 14.03
C ASP A 62 -7.41 -19.91 13.06
N ARG A 63 -7.49 -20.61 11.91
CA ARG A 63 -6.37 -20.69 10.95
C ARG A 63 -6.72 -20.14 9.58
N LEU A 64 -7.87 -20.51 9.03
CA LEU A 64 -8.20 -20.20 7.63
C LEU A 64 -8.80 -18.80 7.44
N TYR A 65 -9.45 -18.23 8.46
CA TYR A 65 -10.14 -16.94 8.34
C TYR A 65 -9.20 -15.83 7.88
N ALA A 66 -8.10 -15.61 8.62
CA ALA A 66 -7.09 -14.62 8.23
C ALA A 66 -6.45 -15.00 6.89
N GLN A 67 -6.10 -16.26 6.68
CA GLN A 67 -5.47 -16.72 5.44
C GLN A 67 -6.33 -16.45 4.20
N VAL A 68 -7.63 -16.70 4.26
CA VAL A 68 -8.55 -16.57 3.12
C VAL A 68 -9.05 -15.13 3.00
N LEU A 69 -9.69 -14.58 4.04
CA LEU A 69 -10.34 -13.27 3.93
C LEU A 69 -9.35 -12.11 3.98
N THR A 70 -8.15 -12.32 4.51
CA THR A 70 -7.12 -11.28 4.58
C THR A 70 -6.05 -11.51 3.54
N PHE A 71 -5.26 -12.59 3.65
CA PHE A 71 -4.08 -12.76 2.78
C PHE A 71 -4.45 -13.07 1.33
N LEU A 72 -5.30 -14.07 1.09
CA LEU A 72 -5.70 -14.44 -0.27
C LEU A 72 -6.45 -13.29 -0.94
N LEU A 73 -7.44 -12.72 -0.26
CA LEU A 73 -8.26 -11.65 -0.82
C LEU A 73 -7.43 -10.38 -1.09
N PHE A 74 -6.47 -10.06 -0.21
CA PHE A 74 -5.54 -8.96 -0.46
C PHE A 74 -4.70 -9.21 -1.73
N ASN A 75 -4.09 -10.39 -1.89
CA ASN A 75 -3.26 -10.68 -3.06
C ASN A 75 -4.06 -10.75 -4.37
N VAL A 76 -5.27 -11.31 -4.33
CA VAL A 76 -6.18 -11.34 -5.48
C VAL A 76 -6.57 -9.91 -5.87
N GLY A 77 -7.00 -9.09 -4.92
CA GLY A 77 -7.38 -7.72 -5.20
C GLY A 77 -6.20 -6.86 -5.69
N ASP A 78 -5.02 -6.98 -5.10
CA ASP A 78 -3.79 -6.31 -5.58
C ASP A 78 -3.51 -6.67 -7.04
N THR A 79 -3.55 -7.96 -7.36
CA THR A 79 -3.32 -8.45 -8.72
C THR A 79 -4.35 -7.87 -9.69
N LEU A 80 -5.63 -7.89 -9.34
CA LEU A 80 -6.69 -7.28 -10.14
C LEU A 80 -6.47 -5.79 -10.33
N GLY A 81 -6.09 -5.06 -9.27
CA GLY A 81 -5.76 -3.64 -9.33
C GLY A 81 -4.63 -3.34 -10.31
N ARG A 82 -3.57 -4.17 -10.31
CA ARG A 82 -2.46 -4.07 -11.27
C ARG A 82 -2.92 -4.38 -12.70
N MET A 83 -3.73 -5.42 -12.90
CA MET A 83 -4.28 -5.75 -14.22
C MET A 83 -5.15 -4.61 -14.77
N ILE A 84 -6.01 -4.03 -13.92
CA ILE A 84 -6.85 -2.89 -14.28
C ILE A 84 -5.96 -1.70 -14.64
N SER A 85 -4.90 -1.40 -13.88
CA SER A 85 -4.00 -0.28 -14.18
C SER A 85 -3.27 -0.41 -15.52
N SER A 86 -3.05 -1.63 -16.01
CA SER A 86 -2.45 -1.88 -17.31
C SER A 86 -3.39 -1.45 -18.43
N LYS A 87 -4.69 -1.76 -18.30
CA LYS A 87 -5.73 -1.44 -19.30
C LYS A 87 -6.32 -0.03 -19.16
N ILE A 88 -6.54 0.41 -17.93
CA ILE A 88 -7.24 1.66 -17.57
C ILE A 88 -6.28 2.55 -16.78
N GLN A 89 -5.71 3.54 -17.45
CA GLN A 89 -4.71 4.45 -16.88
C GLN A 89 -5.37 5.78 -16.50
N ILE A 90 -6.13 5.78 -15.40
CA ILE A 90 -6.84 6.93 -14.85
C ILE A 90 -6.27 7.24 -13.45
N PRO A 91 -6.00 8.51 -13.10
CA PRO A 91 -6.10 9.71 -13.92
C PRO A 91 -5.01 9.76 -15.00
N SER A 92 -5.22 10.57 -16.04
CA SER A 92 -4.24 10.70 -17.13
C SER A 92 -2.86 11.18 -16.63
N LEU A 93 -1.82 10.89 -17.42
CA LEU A 93 -0.43 11.28 -17.14
C LEU A 93 -0.28 12.77 -16.76
N LEU A 94 -1.17 13.65 -17.16
CA LEU A 94 -1.07 15.08 -16.83
C LEU A 94 -1.54 15.43 -15.39
N ARG A 95 -2.27 14.54 -14.71
CA ARG A 95 -2.87 14.83 -13.38
C ARG A 95 -2.17 14.10 -12.23
N ALA A 96 -0.84 14.27 -12.11
CA ALA A 96 -0.05 13.64 -11.04
C ALA A 96 -0.57 13.96 -9.63
N ARG A 97 -1.07 15.18 -9.43
CA ARG A 97 -1.63 15.65 -8.16
C ARG A 97 -2.90 14.87 -7.78
N PHE A 98 -3.74 14.53 -8.75
CA PHE A 98 -4.94 13.74 -8.49
C PHE A 98 -4.59 12.33 -8.02
N LEU A 99 -3.58 11.71 -8.64
CA LEU A 99 -3.06 10.42 -8.21
C LEU A 99 -2.50 10.49 -6.78
N PHE A 100 -1.79 11.55 -6.44
CA PHE A 100 -1.34 11.80 -5.06
C PHE A 100 -2.51 11.91 -4.08
N PHE A 101 -3.57 12.65 -4.42
CA PHE A 101 -4.78 12.73 -3.58
C PHE A 101 -5.48 11.38 -3.42
N LEU A 102 -5.53 10.55 -4.46
CA LEU A 102 -6.03 9.17 -4.35
C LEU A 102 -5.17 8.33 -3.40
N CYS A 103 -3.85 8.47 -3.44
CA CYS A 103 -2.95 7.81 -2.50
C CYS A 103 -3.17 8.28 -1.06
N LEU A 104 -3.44 9.58 -0.86
CA LEU A 104 -3.75 10.16 0.45
C LEU A 104 -5.11 9.69 0.98
N LEU A 105 -6.11 9.56 0.11
CA LEU A 105 -7.44 9.08 0.47
C LEU A 105 -7.40 7.66 1.05
N ARG A 106 -6.38 6.86 0.73
CA ARG A 106 -6.19 5.52 1.30
C ARG A 106 -6.09 5.53 2.83
N PHE A 107 -5.64 6.62 3.44
CA PHE A 107 -5.57 6.71 4.90
C PHE A 107 -6.95 6.63 5.56
N LEU A 108 -8.04 6.85 4.82
CA LEU A 108 -9.40 6.58 5.31
C LEU A 108 -9.67 5.10 5.58
N PHE A 109 -8.88 4.18 4.99
CA PHE A 109 -9.00 2.75 5.32
C PHE A 109 -8.51 2.45 6.73
N ILE A 110 -7.61 3.25 7.32
CA ILE A 110 -7.11 3.04 8.69
C ILE A 110 -8.24 3.08 9.72
N PRO A 111 -9.04 4.17 9.84
CA PRO A 111 -10.17 4.16 10.76
C PRO A 111 -11.24 3.14 10.34
N LEU A 112 -11.40 2.87 9.03
CA LEU A 112 -12.38 1.90 8.56
C LEU A 112 -12.07 0.48 9.05
N PHE A 113 -10.80 0.05 8.99
CA PHE A 113 -10.36 -1.21 9.61
C PHE A 113 -10.37 -1.13 11.14
N GLY A 114 -10.21 0.05 11.74
CA GLY A 114 -10.42 0.31 13.17
C GLY A 114 -11.83 -0.01 13.67
N LEU A 115 -12.83 0.05 12.80
CA LEU A 115 -14.23 -0.27 13.11
C LEU A 115 -14.57 -1.77 12.94
N CYS A 116 -13.62 -2.58 12.46
CA CYS A 116 -13.76 -4.03 12.36
C CYS A 116 -13.59 -4.70 13.74
N HIS A 117 -14.03 -5.95 13.85
CA HIS A 117 -13.99 -6.69 15.11
C HIS A 117 -12.56 -7.08 15.50
N PHE A 118 -12.14 -6.65 16.70
CA PHE A 118 -10.84 -6.98 17.30
C PHE A 118 -11.02 -7.68 18.65
N PRO A 119 -10.21 -8.71 18.95
CA PRO A 119 -10.18 -9.32 20.28
C PRO A 119 -9.68 -8.30 21.31
N ASN A 120 -10.32 -8.25 22.48
CA ASN A 120 -9.96 -7.39 23.62
C ASN A 120 -10.03 -5.87 23.35
N THR A 121 -11.08 -5.41 22.69
CA THR A 121 -11.39 -3.97 22.61
C THR A 121 -11.95 -3.49 23.94
N ASN A 122 -11.07 -2.97 24.81
CA ASN A 122 -11.46 -2.27 26.05
C ASN A 122 -12.23 -0.97 25.71
N GLY A 123 -13.52 -1.08 25.38
CA GLY A 123 -14.44 0.05 25.25
C GLY A 123 -14.64 0.64 23.84
N PHE A 124 -14.00 0.10 22.79
CA PHE A 124 -14.27 0.55 21.41
C PHE A 124 -15.42 -0.25 20.77
N PRO A 125 -16.55 0.38 20.39
CA PRO A 125 -17.64 -0.31 19.73
C PRO A 125 -17.23 -0.68 18.29
N TYR A 126 -17.15 -1.97 17.99
CA TYR A 126 -17.01 -2.44 16.61
C TYR A 126 -18.36 -2.28 15.88
N VAL A 127 -18.33 -1.68 14.69
CA VAL A 127 -19.54 -1.31 13.94
C VAL A 127 -19.89 -2.37 12.90
N PHE A 128 -18.87 -2.95 12.25
CA PHE A 128 -19.09 -3.95 11.20
C PHE A 128 -19.28 -5.35 11.79
N LYS A 129 -20.54 -5.78 11.87
CA LYS A 129 -20.95 -7.10 12.36
C LYS A 129 -21.08 -8.17 11.26
N ASN A 130 -20.49 -7.95 10.09
CA ASN A 130 -20.61 -8.84 8.94
C ASN A 130 -19.26 -9.02 8.22
N ASP A 131 -18.80 -10.26 8.13
CA ASP A 131 -17.54 -10.65 7.47
C ASP A 131 -17.52 -10.31 5.98
N PHE A 132 -18.69 -10.24 5.33
CA PHE A 132 -18.79 -9.79 3.95
C PHE A 132 -18.36 -8.33 3.78
N ILE A 133 -18.70 -7.46 4.74
CA ILE A 133 -18.29 -6.06 4.72
C ILE A 133 -16.78 -5.97 4.91
N TYR A 134 -16.22 -6.76 5.83
CA TYR A 134 -14.77 -6.86 5.99
C TYR A 134 -14.09 -7.29 4.67
N ALA A 135 -14.55 -8.38 4.05
CA ALA A 135 -14.02 -8.86 2.78
C ALA A 135 -14.09 -7.79 1.68
N LEU A 136 -15.21 -7.07 1.57
CA LEU A 136 -15.35 -5.98 0.59
C LEU A 136 -14.33 -4.86 0.85
N ILE A 137 -14.11 -4.47 2.11
CA ILE A 137 -13.12 -3.46 2.48
C ILE A 137 -11.71 -3.93 2.12
N VAL A 138 -11.35 -5.19 2.44
CA VAL A 138 -10.05 -5.78 2.07
C VAL A 138 -9.86 -5.73 0.56
N LEU A 139 -10.87 -6.12 -0.22
CA LEU A 139 -10.81 -6.14 -1.68
C LEU A 139 -10.63 -4.73 -2.27
N LEU A 140 -11.35 -3.74 -1.77
CA LEU A 140 -11.21 -2.34 -2.22
C LEU A 140 -9.85 -1.75 -1.83
N PHE A 141 -9.38 -2.05 -0.63
CA PHE A 141 -8.09 -1.61 -0.12
C PHE A 141 -6.91 -2.18 -0.92
N SER A 142 -6.98 -3.47 -1.24
CA SER A 142 -5.94 -4.16 -2.01
C SER A 142 -6.00 -3.81 -3.50
N MET A 143 -7.19 -3.73 -4.10
CA MET A 143 -7.33 -3.30 -5.49
C MET A 143 -6.83 -1.87 -5.70
N SER A 144 -7.17 -0.95 -4.80
CA SER A 144 -6.63 0.41 -4.86
C SER A 144 -5.12 0.44 -4.66
N HIS A 145 -4.52 -0.52 -3.93
CA HIS A 145 -3.07 -0.61 -3.71
C HIS A 145 -2.37 -0.94 -5.03
N GLY A 146 -2.78 -2.05 -5.65
CA GLY A 146 -2.21 -2.51 -6.91
C GLY A 146 -2.39 -1.50 -8.04
N TYR A 147 -3.53 -0.80 -8.04
CA TYR A 147 -3.84 0.24 -9.01
C TYR A 147 -2.94 1.47 -8.85
N CYS A 148 -2.92 2.08 -7.65
CA CYS A 148 -2.13 3.29 -7.40
C CYS A 148 -0.63 3.01 -7.56
N ASN A 149 -0.15 1.87 -7.07
CA ASN A 149 1.26 1.52 -7.18
C ASN A 149 1.70 1.38 -8.65
N SER A 150 0.97 0.59 -9.44
CA SER A 150 1.30 0.37 -10.84
C SER A 150 1.25 1.64 -11.69
N ILE A 151 0.25 2.50 -11.49
CA ILE A 151 0.18 3.77 -12.23
C ILE A 151 1.36 4.67 -11.89
N ASN A 152 1.69 4.82 -10.60
CA ASN A 152 2.84 5.65 -10.22
C ASN A 152 4.14 5.11 -10.84
N MET A 153 4.39 3.79 -10.71
CA MET A 153 5.58 3.13 -11.26
C MET A 153 5.68 3.22 -12.78
N MET A 154 4.56 3.23 -13.49
CA MET A 154 4.55 3.41 -14.95
C MET A 154 4.73 4.88 -15.35
N TYR A 155 4.16 5.82 -14.60
CA TYR A 155 4.13 7.23 -14.99
C TYR A 155 5.43 7.97 -14.71
N ALA A 156 6.12 7.68 -13.60
CA ALA A 156 7.34 8.42 -13.28
C ALA A 156 8.47 8.26 -14.31
N PRO A 157 8.81 7.05 -14.80
CA PRO A 157 9.80 6.87 -15.86
C PRO A 157 9.38 7.54 -17.19
N ARG A 158 8.07 7.57 -17.49
CA ARG A 158 7.50 8.23 -18.68
C ARG A 158 7.53 9.76 -18.63
N ARG A 159 7.78 10.37 -17.45
CA ARG A 159 7.85 11.83 -17.28
C ARG A 159 9.25 12.41 -17.47
N VAL A 160 10.25 11.57 -17.70
CA VAL A 160 11.64 11.99 -17.88
C VAL A 160 12.13 11.58 -19.26
N HIS A 161 13.25 12.16 -19.70
CA HIS A 161 13.90 11.74 -20.93
C HIS A 161 14.31 10.27 -20.86
N ALA A 162 14.28 9.56 -22.00
CA ALA A 162 14.55 8.13 -22.09
C ALA A 162 15.85 7.69 -21.40
N GLN A 163 16.89 8.53 -21.44
CA GLN A 163 18.19 8.31 -20.80
C GLN A 163 18.11 8.19 -19.26
N LEU A 164 17.11 8.82 -18.62
CA LEU A 164 16.91 8.82 -17.17
C LEU A 164 15.76 7.89 -16.74
N SER A 165 14.98 7.35 -17.70
CA SER A 165 13.80 6.54 -17.43
C SER A 165 14.14 5.28 -16.62
N SER A 166 15.19 4.57 -17.02
CA SER A 166 15.69 3.38 -16.31
C SER A 166 16.16 3.72 -14.89
N THR A 167 16.89 4.81 -14.72
CA THR A 167 17.35 5.29 -13.41
C THR A 167 16.17 5.64 -12.50
N VAL A 168 15.17 6.36 -13.01
CA VAL A 168 13.97 6.69 -12.24
C VAL A 168 13.21 5.43 -11.84
N GLY A 169 13.02 4.47 -12.75
CA GLY A 169 12.38 3.19 -12.43
C GLY A 169 13.12 2.44 -11.32
N ALA A 170 14.45 2.38 -11.39
CA ALA A 170 15.28 1.76 -10.36
C ALA A 170 15.18 2.49 -9.01
N LEU A 171 15.19 3.82 -9.01
CA LEU A 171 15.02 4.62 -7.79
C LEU A 171 13.66 4.38 -7.13
N MET A 172 12.59 4.22 -7.91
CA MET A 172 11.26 3.93 -7.38
C MET A 172 11.21 2.57 -6.70
N LEU A 173 11.79 1.54 -7.34
CA LEU A 173 11.91 0.21 -6.74
C LEU A 173 12.72 0.26 -5.43
N MET A 174 13.84 0.99 -5.44
CA MET A 174 14.67 1.18 -4.25
C MET A 174 13.87 1.82 -3.11
N VAL A 175 13.07 2.85 -3.41
CA VAL A 175 12.20 3.49 -2.41
C VAL A 175 11.18 2.49 -1.85
N CYS A 176 10.53 1.69 -2.69
CA CYS A 176 9.61 0.64 -2.22
C CYS A 176 10.29 -0.35 -1.26
N SER A 177 11.49 -0.82 -1.61
CA SER A 177 12.26 -1.75 -0.79
C SER A 177 12.65 -1.14 0.56
N ILE A 178 13.10 0.12 0.57
CA ILE A 178 13.45 0.83 1.81
C ILE A 178 12.24 0.95 2.73
N ILE A 179 11.07 1.34 2.19
CA ILE A 179 9.84 1.46 2.97
C ILE A 179 9.45 0.11 3.58
N TYR A 180 9.56 -0.97 2.80
CA TYR A 180 9.29 -2.33 3.27
C TYR A 180 10.21 -2.71 4.43
N ILE A 181 11.52 -2.48 4.29
CA ILE A 181 12.52 -2.79 5.33
C ILE A 181 12.25 -1.99 6.62
N ILE A 182 11.99 -0.68 6.50
CA ILE A 182 11.71 0.18 7.67
C ILE A 182 10.49 -0.32 8.43
N ASN A 183 9.41 -0.64 7.72
CA ASN A 183 8.19 -1.15 8.36
C ASN A 183 8.44 -2.51 9.00
N HIS A 184 9.07 -3.45 8.29
CA HIS A 184 9.39 -4.78 8.83
C HIS A 184 10.19 -4.68 10.14
N ASN A 185 11.26 -3.87 10.15
CA ASN A 185 12.06 -3.66 11.35
C ASN A 185 11.26 -3.01 12.49
N SER A 186 10.37 -2.06 12.19
CA SER A 186 9.54 -1.42 13.19
C SER A 186 8.63 -2.44 13.88
N TYR A 187 7.94 -3.30 13.10
CA TYR A 187 7.10 -4.36 13.67
C TYR A 187 7.88 -5.37 14.50
N THR A 188 9.07 -5.78 14.03
CA THR A 188 9.95 -6.67 14.79
C THR A 188 10.39 -6.03 16.10
N ILE A 189 10.71 -4.73 16.10
CA ILE A 189 11.07 -3.98 17.32
C ILE A 189 9.87 -3.91 18.29
N TYR A 190 8.67 -3.57 17.81
CA TYR A 190 7.48 -3.52 18.68
C TYR A 190 7.16 -4.88 19.31
N GLU A 191 7.26 -5.98 18.56
CA GLU A 191 7.05 -7.33 19.10
C GLU A 191 8.14 -7.75 20.11
N ILE A 192 9.40 -7.30 19.94
CA ILE A 192 10.47 -7.54 20.90
C ILE A 192 10.27 -6.75 22.20
N PHE A 193 9.78 -5.52 22.14
CA PHE A 193 9.57 -4.66 23.32
C PHE A 193 8.26 -4.95 24.08
N ILE A 194 7.28 -5.60 23.46
CA ILE A 194 5.97 -5.93 24.06
C ILE A 194 5.93 -7.37 24.63
N ARG A 195 6.94 -8.20 24.35
CA ARG A 195 7.15 -9.50 25.01
C ARG A 195 8.08 -9.38 26.22
#